data_AF-A0A3B4D610-F1
#
_entry.id   AF-A0A3B4D610-F1
#
_cell.length_a   1.000
_cell.length_b   1.000
_cell.length_c   1.000
_cell.angle_alpha   90.00
_cell.angle_beta   90.00
_cell.angle_gamma   90.00
#
_symmetry.space_group_name_H-M   'P 1'
#
loop_
_entity.id
_entity.type
_entity.pdbx_description
1 polymer ?
#
loop_
_entity_poly.entity_id
_entity_poly.type
_entity_poly.pdbx_seq_one_letter_code
_entity_poly.pdbx_strand_id
1 'polypeptide(L)'
;MNRWRRSVGEIQARRRQVSECEQAQSALSKVTACYQQMATCLGSNTDGSSLREELEETRALAHRICTGMHRRLLALLAETEQVQEDREQVERMWVLFLCALENFQQDLRKVSILQETFPLGQRKDRRALVNTGATGGGSEVAGRAATVQTPWVTTEGEKKPDLKSHVLEIDGLLQEMLQRVNVPLWSVEPTQNAWGEGCGDAQDEDDTLEEIMEVEVVSQDNRASGCCNHSNCKLGCIFCLLN
;
A
#
# COMPACT_ATOMS: atom_id res chain seq x y z
N MET A 1 38.12 13.54 15.64
CA MET A 1 38.65 12.95 14.39
C MET A 1 38.08 13.76 13.24
N ASN A 2 38.88 14.08 12.23
CA ASN A 2 38.62 15.23 11.36
C ASN A 2 37.57 14.91 10.28
N ARG A 3 36.59 15.84 10.12
CA ARG A 3 35.50 15.92 9.13
C ARG A 3 35.84 15.62 7.65
N TRP A 4 37.12 15.47 7.31
CA TRP A 4 37.65 15.54 5.94
C TRP A 4 38.31 14.25 5.42
N ARG A 5 38.23 13.13 6.15
CA ARG A 5 38.75 11.83 5.68
C ARG A 5 37.67 10.76 5.62
N ARG A 6 36.65 10.96 4.80
CA ARG A 6 35.92 9.80 4.25
C ARG A 6 36.50 9.46 2.91
N SER A 7 36.76 8.18 2.69
CA SER A 7 37.14 7.72 1.36
C SER A 7 35.96 7.91 0.39
N VAL A 8 36.24 8.12 -0.89
CA VAL A 8 35.20 8.15 -1.94
C VAL A 8 34.34 6.88 -1.89
N GLY A 9 34.96 5.74 -1.54
CA GLY A 9 34.27 4.46 -1.35
C GLY A 9 33.25 4.47 -0.22
N GLU A 10 33.55 5.07 0.93
CA GLU A 10 32.59 5.20 2.05
C GLU A 10 31.38 6.06 1.67
N ILE A 11 31.61 7.17 0.96
CA ILE A 11 30.54 8.06 0.50
C ILE A 11 29.63 7.32 -0.49
N GLN A 12 30.21 6.58 -1.44
CA GLN A 12 29.46 5.79 -2.42
C GLN A 12 28.69 4.62 -1.75
N ALA A 13 29.31 3.92 -0.80
CA ALA A 13 28.68 2.85 -0.06
C ALA A 13 27.46 3.35 0.73
N ARG A 14 27.57 4.52 1.36
CA ARG A 14 26.47 5.14 2.09
C ARG A 14 25.33 5.58 1.16
N ARG A 15 25.64 6.24 0.05
CA ARG A 15 24.61 6.59 -0.97
C ARG A 15 23.87 5.37 -1.47
N ARG A 16 24.60 4.26 -1.67
CA ARG A 16 23.98 2.98 -2.03
C ARG A 16 23.05 2.48 -0.93
N GLN A 17 23.44 2.54 0.35
CA GLN A 17 22.57 2.14 1.47
C GLN A 17 21.31 3.01 1.58
N VAL A 18 21.41 4.32 1.34
CA VAL A 18 20.26 5.23 1.30
C VAL A 18 19.31 4.87 0.16
N SER A 19 19.82 4.72 -1.06
CA SER A 19 19.03 4.32 -2.23
C SER A 19 18.38 2.94 -2.06
N GLU A 20 19.10 2.01 -1.43
CA GLU A 20 18.58 0.71 -1.02
C GLU A 20 17.36 0.88 -0.09
N CYS A 21 17.44 1.76 0.93
CA CYS A 21 16.32 2.05 1.83
C CYS A 21 15.11 2.69 1.11
N GLU A 22 15.35 3.59 0.16
CA GLU A 22 14.29 4.19 -0.66
C GLU A 22 13.54 3.13 -1.49
N GLN A 23 14.29 2.21 -2.11
CA GLN A 23 13.69 1.10 -2.85
C GLN A 23 12.85 0.21 -1.92
N ALA A 24 13.35 -0.09 -0.72
CA ALA A 24 12.60 -0.86 0.26
C ALA A 24 11.37 -0.14 0.80
N GLN A 25 11.40 1.19 0.90
CA GLN A 25 10.23 1.97 1.26
C GLN A 25 9.13 1.87 0.20
N SER A 26 9.49 2.03 -1.09
CA SER A 26 8.55 1.84 -2.19
C SER A 26 7.97 0.41 -2.23
N ALA A 27 8.84 -0.58 -1.98
CA ALA A 27 8.45 -1.98 -1.84
C ALA A 27 7.46 -2.18 -0.69
N LEU A 28 7.76 -1.63 0.49
CA LEU A 28 6.88 -1.73 1.66
C LEU A 28 5.51 -1.14 1.37
N SER A 29 5.44 0.07 0.82
CA SER A 29 4.16 0.73 0.46
C SER A 29 3.32 -0.12 -0.50
N LYS A 30 3.95 -0.77 -1.49
CA LYS A 30 3.24 -1.68 -2.40
C LYS A 30 2.71 -2.91 -1.67
N VAL A 31 3.54 -3.55 -0.85
CA VAL A 31 3.17 -4.78 -0.12
C VAL A 31 2.07 -4.50 0.90
N THR A 32 2.16 -3.41 1.66
CA THR A 32 1.13 -3.04 2.65
C THR A 32 -0.18 -2.63 1.99
N ALA A 33 -0.15 -1.93 0.84
CA ALA A 33 -1.36 -1.64 0.07
C ALA A 33 -2.02 -2.93 -0.47
N CYS A 34 -1.21 -3.89 -0.97
CA CYS A 34 -1.73 -5.19 -1.39
C CYS A 34 -2.34 -5.96 -0.22
N TYR A 35 -1.67 -5.94 0.94
CA TYR A 35 -2.16 -6.55 2.17
C TYR A 35 -3.51 -5.96 2.60
N GLN A 36 -3.63 -4.63 2.62
CA GLN A 36 -4.86 -3.92 2.91
C GLN A 36 -5.99 -4.31 1.96
N GLN A 37 -5.71 -4.34 0.66
CA GLN A 37 -6.70 -4.70 -0.35
C GLN A 37 -7.21 -6.13 -0.15
N MET A 38 -6.31 -7.10 0.07
CA MET A 38 -6.71 -8.47 0.38
C MET A 38 -7.48 -8.59 1.71
N ALA A 39 -7.08 -7.81 2.72
CA ALA A 39 -7.76 -7.77 4.02
C ALA A 39 -9.22 -7.28 3.89
N THR A 40 -9.53 -6.42 2.91
CA THR A 40 -10.93 -6.01 2.65
C THR A 40 -11.83 -7.14 2.17
N CYS A 41 -11.25 -8.20 1.60
CA CYS A 41 -12.01 -9.36 1.13
C CYS A 41 -12.35 -10.37 2.24
N LEU A 42 -11.75 -10.25 3.43
CA LEU A 42 -12.05 -11.13 4.56
C LEU A 42 -13.50 -10.98 5.03
N GLY A 43 -14.16 -12.10 5.28
CA GLY A 43 -15.58 -12.15 5.62
C GLY A 43 -16.54 -11.94 4.45
N SER A 44 -16.03 -11.66 3.24
CA SER A 44 -16.86 -11.55 2.04
C SER A 44 -17.08 -12.90 1.35
N ASN A 45 -17.92 -12.93 0.31
CA ASN A 45 -18.12 -14.10 -0.56
C ASN A 45 -16.86 -14.53 -1.32
N THR A 46 -15.82 -13.70 -1.37
CA THR A 46 -14.50 -14.02 -1.96
C THR A 46 -13.48 -14.50 -0.93
N ASP A 47 -13.82 -14.53 0.37
CA ASP A 47 -12.96 -15.08 1.42
C ASP A 47 -12.82 -16.61 1.28
N GLY A 48 -11.60 -17.10 1.45
CA GLY A 48 -11.23 -18.48 1.23
C GLY A 48 -9.85 -18.80 1.75
N SER A 49 -9.52 -20.10 1.83
CA SER A 49 -8.22 -20.56 2.31
C SER A 49 -7.05 -20.02 1.49
N SER A 50 -7.20 -19.96 0.16
CA SER A 50 -6.18 -19.43 -0.76
C SER A 50 -5.91 -17.94 -0.51
N LEU A 51 -6.94 -17.10 -0.38
CA LEU A 51 -6.78 -15.69 -0.02
C LEU A 51 -6.04 -15.54 1.32
N ARG A 52 -6.37 -16.37 2.32
CA ARG A 52 -5.73 -16.29 3.64
C ARG A 52 -4.27 -16.74 3.63
N GLU A 53 -3.92 -17.70 2.77
CA GLU A 53 -2.53 -18.12 2.54
C GLU A 53 -1.71 -17.03 1.85
N GLU A 54 -2.26 -16.38 0.82
CA GLU A 54 -1.61 -15.24 0.15
C GLU A 54 -1.47 -14.03 1.07
N LEU A 55 -2.48 -13.78 1.91
CA LEU A 55 -2.45 -12.74 2.94
C LEU A 55 -1.31 -13.01 3.94
N GLU A 56 -1.14 -14.28 4.34
CA GLU A 56 -0.07 -14.74 5.22
C GLU A 56 1.33 -14.60 4.58
N GLU A 57 1.46 -14.93 3.30
CA GLU A 57 2.69 -14.73 2.53
C GLU A 57 3.06 -13.26 2.40
N THR A 58 2.09 -12.43 2.04
CA THR A 58 2.25 -10.98 1.90
C THR A 58 2.61 -10.35 3.23
N ARG A 59 1.99 -10.81 4.33
CA ARG A 59 2.34 -10.41 5.70
C ARG A 59 3.80 -10.74 6.05
N ALA A 60 4.24 -11.96 5.75
CA ALA A 60 5.61 -12.39 6.01
C ALA A 60 6.63 -11.60 5.16
N LEU A 61 6.27 -11.24 3.93
CA LEU A 61 7.08 -10.35 3.10
C LEU A 61 7.17 -8.94 3.71
N ALA A 62 6.04 -8.33 4.08
CA ALA A 62 6.03 -7.02 4.74
C ALA A 62 6.90 -7.01 6.00
N HIS A 63 6.80 -8.04 6.84
CA HIS A 63 7.60 -8.17 8.06
C HIS A 63 9.11 -8.13 7.79
N ARG A 64 9.57 -8.91 6.81
CA ARG A 64 11.00 -8.96 6.44
C ARG A 64 11.49 -7.62 5.92
N ILE A 65 10.67 -6.91 5.14
CA ILE A 65 10.99 -5.55 4.69
C ILE A 65 11.08 -4.61 5.90
N CYS A 66 10.10 -4.63 6.81
CA CYS A 66 10.08 -3.80 8.01
C CYS A 66 11.31 -4.01 8.90
N THR A 67 11.62 -5.26 9.24
CA THR A 67 12.77 -5.59 10.11
C THR A 67 14.11 -5.23 9.48
N GLY A 68 14.28 -5.48 8.18
CA GLY A 68 15.48 -5.09 7.45
C GLY A 68 15.64 -3.57 7.33
N MET A 69 14.55 -2.87 7.01
CA MET A 69 14.52 -1.42 6.87
C MET A 69 14.80 -0.73 8.22
N HIS A 70 14.17 -1.21 9.31
CA HIS A 70 14.41 -0.73 10.67
C HIS A 70 15.90 -0.76 11.04
N ARG A 71 16.56 -1.93 10.91
CA ARG A 71 17.98 -2.10 11.25
C ARG A 71 18.89 -1.15 10.45
N ARG A 72 18.59 -0.97 9.15
CA ARG A 72 19.39 -0.15 8.24
C ARG A 72 19.22 1.34 8.50
N LEU A 73 17.98 1.82 8.66
CA LEU A 73 17.72 3.22 9.01
C LEU A 73 18.33 3.56 10.37
N LEU A 74 18.21 2.67 11.35
CA LEU A 74 18.83 2.86 12.67
C LEU A 74 20.35 2.99 12.57
N ALA A 75 21.01 2.13 11.77
CA ALA A 75 22.44 2.22 11.53
C ALA A 75 22.82 3.54 10.83
N LEU A 76 22.07 3.92 9.79
CA LEU A 76 22.29 5.18 9.06
C LEU A 76 22.08 6.42 9.92
N LEU A 77 21.18 6.40 10.91
CA LEU A 77 20.91 7.54 11.80
C LEU A 77 21.88 7.64 12.98
N ALA A 78 22.44 6.51 13.42
CA ALA A 78 23.42 6.45 14.50
C ALA A 78 24.77 7.07 14.12
N GLU A 79 25.13 7.09 12.84
CA GLU A 79 26.37 7.68 12.35
C GLU A 79 26.40 9.20 12.62
N THR A 80 27.31 9.71 13.45
CA THR A 80 27.26 11.12 13.88
C THR A 80 27.78 12.10 12.83
N GLU A 81 28.65 11.65 11.93
CA GLU A 81 29.21 12.51 10.90
C GLU A 81 28.53 12.21 9.56
N GLN A 82 27.62 13.09 9.13
CA GLN A 82 26.87 12.91 7.88
C GLN A 82 26.87 14.20 7.05
N VAL A 83 26.71 14.05 5.73
CA VAL A 83 26.32 15.19 4.89
C VAL A 83 24.88 15.53 5.27
N GLN A 84 24.60 16.83 5.46
CA GLN A 84 23.32 17.30 5.98
C GLN A 84 22.13 16.82 5.14
N GLU A 85 22.23 16.90 3.82
CA GLU A 85 21.19 16.46 2.87
C GLU A 85 20.85 14.97 3.02
N ASP A 86 21.87 14.10 3.04
CA ASP A 86 21.67 12.67 3.24
C ASP A 86 21.05 12.38 4.62
N ARG A 87 21.43 13.15 5.66
CA ARG A 87 20.88 12.98 7.01
C ARG A 87 19.40 13.29 7.02
N GLU A 88 19.02 14.46 6.51
CA GLU A 88 17.62 14.86 6.44
C GLU A 88 16.80 13.84 5.65
N GLN A 89 17.30 13.37 4.50
CA GLN A 89 16.64 12.33 3.70
C GLN A 89 16.36 11.06 4.52
N VAL A 90 17.34 10.58 5.29
CA VAL A 90 17.16 9.40 6.15
C VAL A 90 16.19 9.68 7.30
N GLU A 91 16.22 10.88 7.89
CA GLU A 91 15.24 11.31 8.89
C GLU A 91 13.82 11.36 8.31
N ARG A 92 13.64 11.79 7.05
CA ARG A 92 12.34 11.74 6.37
C ARG A 92 11.86 10.30 6.19
N MET A 93 12.73 9.42 5.71
CA MET A 93 12.42 7.99 5.55
C MET A 93 12.05 7.34 6.88
N TRP A 94 12.71 7.73 7.98
CA TRP A 94 12.37 7.25 9.32
C TRP A 94 10.94 7.60 9.72
N VAL A 95 10.53 8.86 9.53
CA VAL A 95 9.18 9.32 9.85
C VAL A 95 8.14 8.63 8.96
N LEU A 96 8.38 8.55 7.66
CA LEU A 96 7.48 7.86 6.73
C LEU A 96 7.36 6.36 7.06
N PHE A 97 8.46 5.73 7.44
CA PHE A 97 8.48 4.33 7.85
C PHE A 97 7.73 4.09 9.16
N LEU A 98 7.85 5.00 10.13
CA LEU A 98 7.08 4.96 11.37
C LEU A 98 5.57 4.98 11.06
N CYS A 99 5.11 5.93 10.25
CA CYS A 99 3.71 6.01 9.82
C CYS A 99 3.26 4.74 9.07
N ALA A 100 4.11 4.19 8.21
CA ALA A 100 3.80 2.96 7.47
C ALA A 100 3.65 1.75 8.42
N LEU A 101 4.49 1.64 9.46
CA LEU A 101 4.39 0.59 10.48
C LEU A 101 3.12 0.72 11.32
N GLU A 102 2.74 1.93 11.71
CA GLU A 102 1.50 2.16 12.48
C GLU A 102 0.27 1.73 11.68
N ASN A 103 0.19 2.11 10.42
CA ASN A 103 -0.89 1.69 9.53
C ASN A 103 -0.90 0.17 9.35
N PHE A 104 0.26 -0.43 9.07
CA PHE A 104 0.36 -1.87 8.89
C PHE A 104 -0.04 -2.63 10.17
N GLN A 105 0.33 -2.13 11.35
CA GLN A 105 -0.10 -2.70 12.62
C GLN A 105 -1.62 -2.68 12.78
N GLN A 106 -2.27 -1.57 12.44
CA GLN A 106 -3.74 -1.48 12.47
C GLN A 106 -4.37 -2.52 11.56
N ASP A 107 -3.80 -2.73 10.37
CA ASP A 107 -4.26 -3.76 9.44
C ASP A 107 -4.08 -5.17 9.99
N LEU A 108 -2.94 -5.47 10.61
CA LEU A 108 -2.71 -6.78 11.26
C LEU A 108 -3.76 -7.06 12.34
N ARG A 109 -4.06 -6.07 13.19
CA ARG A 109 -5.08 -6.19 14.25
C ARG A 109 -6.47 -6.38 13.63
N LYS A 110 -6.80 -5.60 12.60
CA LYS A 110 -8.06 -5.73 11.87
C LYS A 110 -8.23 -7.11 11.25
N VAL A 111 -7.18 -7.63 10.59
CA VAL A 111 -7.18 -8.97 10.02
C VAL A 111 -7.37 -10.04 11.09
N SER A 112 -6.71 -9.91 12.24
CA SER A 112 -6.89 -10.85 13.36
C SER A 112 -8.35 -10.93 13.81
N ILE A 113 -8.99 -9.77 13.99
CA ILE A 113 -10.40 -9.69 14.39
C ILE A 113 -11.31 -10.30 13.30
N LEU A 114 -11.06 -9.98 12.03
CA LEU A 114 -11.85 -10.51 10.91
C LEU A 114 -11.72 -12.02 10.78
N GLN A 115 -10.52 -12.58 10.92
CA GLN A 115 -10.32 -14.03 10.85
C GLN A 115 -11.00 -14.78 12.00
N GLU A 116 -11.03 -14.18 13.20
CA GLU A 116 -11.76 -14.73 14.36
C GLU A 116 -13.28 -14.61 14.17
N THR A 117 -13.76 -13.52 13.57
CA THR A 117 -15.19 -13.28 13.32
C THR A 117 -15.74 -14.19 12.22
N PHE A 118 -14.94 -14.44 11.18
CA PHE A 118 -15.30 -15.27 10.04
C PHE A 118 -14.39 -16.51 9.99
N PRO A 119 -14.65 -17.57 10.77
CA PRO A 119 -13.87 -18.80 10.65
C PRO A 119 -14.07 -19.47 9.29
N LEU A 120 -13.10 -20.25 8.82
CA LEU A 120 -13.21 -21.06 7.58
C LEU A 120 -13.00 -22.57 7.84
N GLY A 121 -13.01 -23.00 9.10
CA GLY A 121 -12.66 -24.37 9.49
C GLY A 121 -13.71 -25.41 9.06
N GLN A 122 -14.96 -25.01 8.83
CA GLN A 122 -16.05 -25.90 8.47
C GLN A 122 -16.86 -25.35 7.29
N ARG A 123 -17.47 -26.25 6.51
CA ARG A 123 -18.34 -25.88 5.37
C ARG A 123 -19.50 -24.96 5.77
N LYS A 124 -20.00 -25.10 7.01
CA LYS A 124 -21.09 -24.25 7.54
C LYS A 124 -20.67 -22.79 7.73
N ASP A 125 -19.38 -22.53 7.92
CA ASP A 125 -18.86 -21.19 8.21
C ASP A 125 -18.97 -20.29 6.96
N ARG A 126 -18.95 -20.89 5.76
CA ARG A 126 -19.19 -20.18 4.50
C ARG A 126 -20.57 -19.53 4.42
N ARG A 127 -21.54 -19.93 5.25
CA ARG A 127 -22.87 -19.31 5.32
C ARG A 127 -22.86 -17.98 6.09
N ALA A 128 -21.82 -17.72 6.89
CA ALA A 128 -21.66 -16.46 7.61
C ALA A 128 -20.98 -15.37 6.76
N LEU A 129 -20.48 -15.72 5.56
CA LEU A 129 -19.84 -14.78 4.65
C LEU A 129 -20.86 -13.81 4.06
N VAL A 130 -20.47 -12.55 3.94
CA VAL A 130 -21.30 -11.46 3.44
C VAL A 130 -21.10 -11.30 1.94
N ASN A 131 -22.18 -11.27 1.17
CA ASN A 131 -22.10 -10.91 -0.24
C ASN A 131 -21.99 -9.39 -0.36
N THR A 132 -20.81 -8.89 -0.74
CA THR A 132 -20.53 -7.46 -0.88
C THR A 132 -20.76 -6.95 -2.31
N GLY A 133 -21.18 -7.81 -3.24
CA GLY A 133 -21.32 -7.48 -4.66
C GLY A 133 -20.00 -7.26 -5.40
N ALA A 134 -18.86 -7.40 -4.72
CA ALA A 134 -17.54 -7.29 -5.33
C ALA A 134 -17.23 -8.52 -6.18
N THR A 135 -16.88 -8.27 -7.45
CA THR A 135 -16.38 -9.27 -8.39
C THR A 135 -14.88 -9.04 -8.62
N GLY A 136 -14.08 -10.11 -8.54
CA GLY A 136 -12.62 -10.02 -8.47
C GLY A 136 -12.16 -10.25 -7.02
N GLY A 137 -11.41 -11.33 -6.80
CA GLY A 137 -10.92 -11.67 -5.47
C GLY A 137 -9.66 -10.87 -5.12
N GLY A 138 -9.40 -10.66 -3.83
CA GLY A 138 -8.15 -10.04 -3.37
C GLY A 138 -6.88 -10.77 -3.85
N SER A 139 -7.00 -12.05 -4.23
CA SER A 139 -5.91 -12.89 -4.75
C SER A 139 -5.23 -12.35 -6.00
N GLU A 140 -5.96 -11.65 -6.87
CA GLU A 140 -5.36 -11.02 -8.07
C GLU A 140 -4.29 -9.96 -7.69
N VAL A 141 -4.40 -9.41 -6.49
CA VAL A 141 -3.49 -8.39 -5.95
C VAL A 141 -2.24 -9.04 -5.35
N ALA A 142 -2.32 -10.30 -4.89
CA ALA A 142 -1.19 -11.01 -4.29
C ALA A 142 0.00 -11.10 -5.24
N GLY A 143 -0.25 -11.29 -6.54
CA GLY A 143 0.79 -11.29 -7.58
C GLY A 143 1.60 -9.99 -7.62
N ARG A 144 0.97 -8.84 -7.35
CA ARG A 144 1.65 -7.54 -7.28
C ARG A 144 2.62 -7.48 -6.11
N ALA A 145 2.26 -8.02 -4.95
CA ALA A 145 3.16 -8.14 -3.82
C ALA A 145 4.32 -9.12 -4.09
N ALA A 146 4.04 -10.24 -4.76
CA ALA A 146 5.04 -11.27 -5.05
C ALA A 146 6.16 -10.79 -6.00
N THR A 147 5.88 -9.80 -6.87
CA THR A 147 6.89 -9.21 -7.77
C THR A 147 7.85 -8.24 -7.09
N VAL A 148 7.58 -7.87 -5.83
CA VAL A 148 8.41 -6.92 -5.10
C VAL A 148 9.75 -7.55 -4.74
N GLN A 149 10.82 -6.96 -5.28
CA GLN A 149 12.18 -7.31 -4.94
C GLN A 149 12.74 -6.27 -3.96
N THR A 150 13.41 -6.74 -2.91
CA THR A 150 14.20 -5.89 -2.02
C THR A 150 15.61 -6.48 -1.88
N PRO A 151 16.68 -5.67 -1.91
CA PRO A 151 18.05 -6.17 -2.07
C PRO A 151 18.58 -7.04 -0.92
N TRP A 152 17.90 -7.09 0.23
CA TRP A 152 18.32 -7.82 1.43
C TRP A 152 17.27 -8.76 2.00
N VAL A 153 16.09 -8.87 1.38
CA VAL A 153 15.13 -9.88 1.81
C VAL A 153 15.56 -11.21 1.20
N THR A 154 16.34 -11.97 1.96
CA THR A 154 16.63 -13.35 1.61
C THR A 154 15.37 -14.20 1.82
N THR A 155 15.06 -15.03 0.84
CA THR A 155 13.82 -15.83 0.78
C THR A 155 13.83 -17.04 1.73
N GLU A 156 14.89 -17.24 2.50
CA GLU A 156 15.20 -18.52 3.12
C GLU A 156 14.74 -18.62 4.59
N GLY A 157 13.85 -19.59 4.85
CA GLY A 157 13.85 -20.40 6.08
C GLY A 157 13.37 -19.78 7.39
N GLU A 158 13.12 -18.47 7.48
CA GLU A 158 12.53 -17.90 8.70
C GLU A 158 11.11 -18.42 8.91
N LYS A 159 10.87 -19.01 10.09
CA LYS A 159 9.55 -19.48 10.49
C LYS A 159 8.59 -18.29 10.46
N LYS A 160 7.55 -18.36 9.63
CA LYS A 160 6.49 -17.35 9.60
C LYS A 160 5.90 -17.24 11.02
N PRO A 161 6.09 -16.13 11.75
CA PRO A 161 5.51 -15.97 13.09
C PRO A 161 3.99 -15.97 12.95
N ASP A 162 3.25 -16.50 13.91
CA ASP A 162 1.80 -16.40 13.87
C ASP A 162 1.34 -14.93 13.89
N LEU A 163 0.10 -14.67 13.49
CA LEU A 163 -0.41 -13.31 13.34
C LEU A 163 -0.33 -12.50 14.65
N LYS A 164 -0.58 -13.11 15.81
CA LYS A 164 -0.56 -12.42 17.11
C LYS A 164 0.87 -12.10 17.53
N SER A 165 1.78 -13.05 17.37
CA SER A 165 3.22 -12.84 17.59
C SER A 165 3.74 -11.72 16.69
N HIS A 166 3.30 -11.67 15.44
CA HIS A 166 3.72 -10.62 14.51
C HIS A 166 3.19 -9.23 14.89
N VAL A 167 1.97 -9.11 15.42
CA VAL A 167 1.49 -7.83 15.99
C VAL A 167 2.41 -7.35 17.10
N LEU A 168 2.83 -8.25 18.00
CA LEU A 168 3.75 -7.93 19.10
C LEU A 168 5.15 -7.54 18.60
N GLU A 169 5.65 -8.21 17.56
CA GLU A 169 6.92 -7.85 16.93
C GLU A 169 6.87 -6.44 16.35
N ILE A 170 5.81 -6.09 15.61
CA ILE A 170 5.63 -4.73 15.07
C ILE A 170 5.45 -3.70 16.20
N ASP A 171 4.72 -4.03 17.27
CA ASP A 171 4.63 -3.19 18.48
C ASP A 171 6.03 -2.91 19.06
N GLY A 172 6.88 -3.93 19.15
CA GLY A 172 8.27 -3.79 19.61
C GLY A 172 9.12 -2.90 18.70
N LEU A 173 8.99 -3.07 17.37
CA LEU A 173 9.69 -2.22 16.40
C LEU A 173 9.27 -0.75 16.54
N LEU A 174 7.97 -0.46 16.64
CA LEU A 174 7.45 0.89 16.82
C LEU A 174 8.00 1.54 18.10
N GLN A 175 7.99 0.81 19.22
CA GLN A 175 8.57 1.29 20.47
C GLN A 175 10.05 1.58 20.36
N GLU A 176 10.82 0.69 19.72
CA GLU A 176 12.26 0.91 19.51
C GLU A 176 12.50 2.15 18.65
N MET A 177 11.73 2.33 17.57
CA MET A 177 11.85 3.51 16.72
C MET A 177 11.58 4.81 17.47
N LEU A 178 10.54 4.85 18.31
CA LEU A 178 10.20 6.03 19.09
C LEU A 178 11.24 6.37 20.16
N GLN A 179 12.04 5.40 20.61
CA GLN A 179 13.00 5.57 21.72
C GLN A 179 14.44 5.79 21.26
N ARG A 180 14.85 5.22 20.13
CA ARG A 180 16.26 5.18 19.71
C ARG A 180 16.74 6.44 19.00
N VAL A 181 15.86 7.08 18.22
CA VAL A 181 16.22 8.24 17.40
C VAL A 181 15.29 9.39 17.74
N ASN A 182 15.86 10.52 18.15
CA ASN A 182 15.12 11.74 18.46
C ASN A 182 14.87 12.57 17.19
N VAL A 183 14.03 12.05 16.28
CA VAL A 183 13.54 12.79 15.11
C VAL A 183 12.07 13.14 15.37
N PRO A 184 11.75 14.38 15.73
CA PRO A 184 10.37 14.80 15.89
C PRO A 184 9.60 14.70 14.56
N LEU A 185 8.35 14.21 14.60
CA LEU A 185 7.51 14.09 13.41
C LEU A 185 7.36 15.41 12.62
N TRP A 186 7.39 16.55 13.32
CA TRP A 186 7.25 17.89 12.73
C TRP A 186 8.55 18.50 12.22
N SER A 187 9.72 17.87 12.42
CA SER A 187 11.00 18.44 11.98
C SER A 187 11.36 18.09 10.54
N VAL A 188 10.61 17.19 9.91
CA VAL A 188 10.85 16.74 8.54
C VAL A 188 10.14 17.65 7.56
N GLU A 189 10.90 18.30 6.67
CA GLU A 189 10.33 19.10 5.59
C GLU A 189 9.85 18.21 4.43
N PRO A 190 8.69 18.49 3.82
CA PRO A 190 8.24 17.78 2.62
C PRO A 190 9.15 18.10 1.43
N THR A 191 9.40 17.10 0.58
CA THR A 191 10.13 17.28 -0.69
C THR A 191 9.26 17.82 -1.82
N GLN A 192 7.94 17.67 -1.70
CA GLN A 192 6.98 18.18 -2.66
C GLN A 192 6.67 19.65 -2.36
N ASN A 193 6.74 20.49 -3.38
CA ASN A 193 6.34 21.89 -3.27
C ASN A 193 4.87 21.93 -2.83
N ALA A 194 4.56 22.75 -1.82
CA ALA A 194 3.17 23.01 -1.45
C ALA A 194 2.40 23.45 -2.70
N TRP A 195 1.27 22.79 -3.00
CA TRP A 195 0.42 23.08 -4.17
C TRP A 195 1.00 22.69 -5.55
N GLY A 196 2.02 21.83 -5.60
CA GLY A 196 2.56 21.29 -6.87
C GLY A 196 1.67 20.27 -7.59
N GLU A 197 0.56 19.85 -6.99
CA GLU A 197 -0.44 19.00 -7.65
C GLU A 197 -1.43 19.88 -8.42
N GLY A 198 -1.22 20.00 -9.73
CA GLY A 198 -2.16 20.66 -10.65
C GLY A 198 -1.54 21.27 -11.90
N CYS A 199 -0.23 21.56 -11.88
CA CYS A 199 0.49 22.03 -13.07
C CYS A 199 1.38 20.90 -13.59
N GLY A 200 0.76 19.82 -14.06
CA GLY A 200 1.46 19.00 -15.05
C GLY A 200 1.71 19.89 -16.26
N ASP A 201 2.92 19.85 -16.80
CA ASP A 201 3.26 20.40 -18.11
C ASP A 201 2.34 19.77 -19.18
N ALA A 202 1.12 20.31 -19.32
CA ALA A 202 0.34 20.21 -20.54
C ALA A 202 0.85 21.32 -21.46
N GLN A 203 2.04 21.10 -22.02
CA GLN A 203 2.32 21.70 -23.32
C GLN A 203 1.52 20.92 -24.35
N ASP A 204 0.75 21.70 -25.12
CA ASP A 204 0.06 21.35 -26.35
C ASP A 204 -1.25 20.56 -26.17
N GLU A 205 -2.34 21.28 -25.92
CA GLU A 205 -3.47 21.38 -26.86
C GLU A 205 -4.39 22.54 -26.42
N ASP A 206 -4.48 23.55 -27.28
CA ASP A 206 -5.36 24.70 -27.21
C ASP A 206 -6.81 24.25 -27.46
N ASP A 207 -7.38 23.46 -26.56
CA ASP A 207 -8.82 23.18 -26.56
C ASP A 207 -9.52 24.33 -25.84
N THR A 208 -9.81 25.33 -26.64
CA THR A 208 -10.65 26.50 -26.38
C THR A 208 -11.78 26.17 -25.39
N LEU A 209 -11.77 26.82 -24.23
CA LEU A 209 -12.77 26.71 -23.15
C LEU A 209 -14.23 26.93 -23.62
N GLU A 210 -14.42 27.41 -24.85
CA GLU A 210 -15.71 27.62 -25.52
C GLU A 210 -16.38 26.31 -25.98
N GLU A 211 -15.63 25.23 -26.26
CA GLU A 211 -16.23 23.94 -26.71
C GLU A 211 -16.90 23.17 -25.55
N ILE A 212 -16.45 23.38 -24.31
CA ILE A 212 -17.05 22.77 -23.10
C ILE A 212 -18.36 23.49 -22.70
N MET A 213 -18.61 24.69 -23.26
CA MET A 213 -19.83 25.46 -23.03
C MET A 213 -20.91 25.26 -24.10
N GLU A 214 -20.67 24.41 -25.12
CA GLU A 214 -21.72 24.02 -26.05
C GLU A 214 -22.70 23.05 -25.39
N VAL A 215 -23.77 23.62 -24.83
CA VAL A 215 -24.95 22.89 -24.42
C VAL A 215 -25.65 22.38 -25.68
N GLU A 216 -25.48 21.11 -26.01
CA GLU A 216 -26.31 20.44 -27.03
C GLU A 216 -27.79 20.56 -26.61
N VAL A 217 -28.51 21.46 -27.26
CA VAL A 217 -29.97 21.52 -27.20
C VAL A 217 -30.47 20.29 -27.95
N VAL A 218 -30.83 19.24 -27.20
CA VAL A 218 -31.52 18.07 -27.73
C VAL A 218 -32.81 18.55 -28.38
N SER A 219 -32.77 18.65 -29.71
CA SER A 219 -33.95 18.90 -30.54
C SER A 219 -34.87 17.70 -30.38
N GLN A 220 -36.06 18.00 -29.89
CA GLN A 220 -37.13 17.07 -29.60
C GLN A 220 -37.75 16.58 -30.92
N ASP A 221 -37.08 15.66 -31.61
CA ASP A 221 -37.67 14.94 -32.74
C ASP A 221 -37.94 13.48 -32.38
N ASN A 222 -39.21 13.29 -32.02
CA ASN A 222 -40.03 12.09 -32.11
C ASN A 222 -39.40 10.92 -32.90
N ARG A 223 -38.85 9.92 -32.19
CA ARG A 223 -38.98 8.50 -32.51
C ARG A 223 -38.53 7.66 -31.32
N ALA A 224 -39.50 6.93 -30.74
CA ALA A 224 -39.25 5.91 -29.74
C ALA A 224 -38.29 4.84 -30.28
N SER A 225 -37.07 4.81 -29.75
CA SER A 225 -36.12 3.70 -29.92
C SER A 225 -35.78 3.17 -28.53
N GLY A 226 -36.22 1.94 -28.29
CA GLY A 226 -36.19 1.28 -27.00
C GLY A 226 -34.79 1.00 -26.46
N CYS A 227 -34.72 0.92 -25.13
CA CYS A 227 -33.58 0.39 -24.39
C CYS A 227 -33.33 -1.07 -24.80
N CYS A 228 -32.04 -1.44 -24.87
CA CYS A 228 -31.48 -2.78 -25.10
C CYS A 228 -31.12 -3.11 -26.56
N ASN A 229 -29.89 -2.75 -26.97
CA ASN A 229 -29.25 -3.32 -28.16
C ASN A 229 -28.38 -4.52 -27.73
N HIS A 230 -29.00 -5.67 -27.46
CA HIS A 230 -28.28 -6.93 -27.28
C HIS A 230 -29.08 -8.09 -27.89
N SER A 231 -28.42 -8.88 -28.73
CA SER A 231 -29.03 -9.82 -29.68
C SER A 231 -29.72 -11.06 -29.08
N ASN A 232 -29.93 -11.13 -27.74
CA ASN A 232 -30.55 -12.28 -27.08
C ASN A 232 -31.48 -11.94 -25.90
N CYS A 233 -32.04 -10.73 -25.82
CA CYS A 233 -33.01 -10.41 -24.76
C CYS A 233 -34.44 -10.87 -25.13
N LYS A 234 -34.76 -12.15 -24.85
CA LYS A 234 -36.13 -12.67 -24.87
C LYS A 234 -36.63 -12.78 -23.43
N LEU A 235 -37.13 -11.69 -22.85
CA LEU A 235 -38.23 -11.63 -21.86
C LEU A 235 -38.37 -10.19 -21.36
N GLY A 236 -39.58 -9.65 -21.50
CA GLY A 236 -39.87 -8.21 -21.53
C GLY A 236 -39.78 -7.48 -20.20
N CYS A 237 -39.30 -6.24 -20.29
CA CYS A 237 -39.40 -5.22 -19.24
C CYS A 237 -40.83 -4.68 -19.18
N ILE A 238 -41.66 -5.20 -18.26
CA ILE A 238 -43.02 -4.71 -18.02
C ILE A 238 -43.06 -3.54 -17.00
N PHE A 239 -41.93 -3.09 -16.45
CA PHE A 239 -41.94 -2.10 -15.36
C PHE A 239 -41.34 -0.72 -15.66
N CYS A 240 -41.37 -0.25 -16.91
CA CYS A 240 -40.91 1.12 -17.23
C CYS A 240 -42.03 2.15 -17.43
N LEU A 241 -43.26 1.88 -17.02
CA LEU A 241 -44.34 2.88 -17.04
C LEU A 241 -45.18 2.78 -15.76
N LEU A 242 -44.71 3.42 -14.71
CA LEU A 242 -45.44 3.93 -13.53
C LEU A 242 -44.42 4.87 -12.83
N ASN A 243 -44.28 6.14 -13.25
CA ASN A 243 -45.00 7.28 -12.67
C ASN A 243 -46.22 6.94 -11.82
#